data_AF-A0A661ATR7-F1
#
_entry.id   AF-A0A661ATR7-F1
#
_cell.length_a   1.000
_cell.length_b   1.000
_cell.length_c   1.000
_cell.angle_alpha   90.00
_cell.angle_beta   90.00
_cell.angle_gamma   90.00
#
_symmetry.space_group_name_H-M   'P 1'
#
loop_
_entity.id
_entity.type
_entity.pdbx_description
1 polymer ?
#
loop_
_entity_poly.entity_id
_entity_poly.type
_entity_poly.pdbx_seq_one_letter_code
_entity_poly.pdbx_strand_id
1 'polypeptide(L)'
;MKEIRIEPVTRLEGHAKIVIFLDDKGNVDDTYFQIVELRGFEEFCKGRPVEELPRILTRLCGVCPWAHHIASAKATDGVFGVEPPPAGKKLREMGYCAH
;
A
#
# COMPACT_ATOMS: atom_id res chain seq x y z
N MET A 1 0.13 28.79 -20.74
CA MET A 1 0.18 27.50 -20.02
C MET A 1 -1.24 26.98 -19.80
N LYS A 2 -1.57 25.83 -20.38
CA LYS A 2 -2.89 25.20 -20.25
C LYS A 2 -2.82 24.11 -19.17
N GLU A 3 -3.79 24.07 -18.26
CA GLU A 3 -3.90 23.04 -17.21
C GLU A 3 -4.94 21.96 -17.62
N ILE A 4 -4.58 20.69 -17.44
CA ILE A 4 -5.49 19.55 -17.46
C ILE A 4 -5.54 18.96 -16.06
N ARG A 5 -6.74 18.84 -15.49
CA ARG A 5 -6.96 18.28 -14.16
C ARG A 5 -7.79 17.01 -14.23
N ILE A 6 -7.30 15.94 -13.58
CA ILE A 6 -8.00 14.66 -13.43
C ILE A 6 -8.24 14.44 -11.94
N GLU A 7 -9.49 14.68 -11.53
CA GLU A 7 -9.95 14.59 -10.14
C GLU A 7 -11.47 14.32 -10.15
N PRO A 8 -11.95 13.12 -9.76
CA PRO A 8 -11.16 11.99 -9.26
C PRO A 8 -10.44 11.21 -10.37
N VAL A 9 -9.29 10.62 -10.04
CA VAL A 9 -8.69 9.56 -10.86
C VAL A 9 -9.45 8.26 -10.61
N THR A 10 -9.95 7.62 -11.67
CA THR A 10 -10.81 6.41 -11.56
C THR A 10 -10.08 5.13 -11.98
N ARG A 11 -10.66 3.97 -11.64
CA ARG A 11 -10.09 2.62 -11.86
C ARG A 11 -8.76 2.37 -11.14
N LEU A 12 -8.62 2.96 -9.95
CA LEU A 12 -7.57 2.66 -8.98
C LEU A 12 -8.19 2.43 -7.60
N GLU A 13 -7.39 1.90 -6.67
CA GLU A 13 -7.74 1.91 -5.25
C GLU A 13 -7.27 3.21 -4.63
N GLY A 14 -8.10 3.79 -3.76
CA GLY A 14 -7.77 5.02 -3.06
C GLY A 14 -8.19 6.30 -3.78
N HIS A 15 -7.58 7.42 -3.37
CA HIS A 15 -7.92 8.75 -3.88
C HIS A 15 -6.67 9.49 -4.35
N ALA A 16 -6.73 9.95 -5.60
CA ALA A 16 -5.66 10.72 -6.19
C ALA A 16 -6.17 11.86 -7.06
N LYS A 17 -5.26 12.81 -7.29
CA LYS A 17 -5.41 13.94 -8.19
C LYS A 17 -4.18 14.01 -9.09
N ILE A 18 -4.40 14.22 -10.39
CA ILE A 18 -3.34 14.48 -11.36
C ILE A 18 -3.56 15.85 -11.99
N VAL A 19 -2.52 16.68 -12.01
CA VAL A 19 -2.51 17.99 -12.68
C VAL A 19 -1.40 17.98 -13.72
N ILE A 20 -1.74 18.24 -14.98
CA ILE A 20 -0.81 18.24 -16.11
C ILE A 20 -0.78 19.65 -16.69
N PHE A 21 0.40 20.22 -16.85
CA PHE A 21 0.59 21.52 -17.49
C PHE A 21 1.16 21.34 -18.89
N LEU A 22 0.60 22.06 -19.86
CA LEU A 22 1.02 22.00 -21.25
C LEU A 22 1.74 23.29 -21.68
N ASP A 23 2.78 23.10 -22.50
CA ASP A 23 3.46 24.16 -23.25
C ASP A 23 2.57 24.73 -24.37
N ASP A 24 3.04 25.78 -25.05
CA ASP A 24 2.29 26.43 -26.12
C ASP A 24 2.13 25.55 -27.37
N LYS A 25 2.92 24.48 -27.52
CA LYS A 25 2.81 23.48 -28.59
C LYS A 25 1.85 22.34 -28.22
N GLY A 26 1.33 22.32 -26.99
CA GLY A 26 0.47 21.28 -26.46
C GLY A 26 1.20 20.05 -25.91
N ASN A 27 2.52 20.09 -25.75
CA ASN A 27 3.28 19.02 -25.08
C ASN A 27 3.20 19.18 -23.56
N VAL A 28 3.43 18.09 -22.83
CA VAL A 28 3.55 18.13 -21.37
C VAL A 28 4.82 18.90 -20.98
N ASP A 29 4.64 19.96 -20.20
CA ASP A 29 5.71 20.76 -19.59
C ASP A 29 5.97 20.31 -18.15
N ASP A 30 4.91 20.06 -17.37
CA ASP A 30 5.01 19.59 -15.98
C ASP A 30 3.81 18.71 -15.57
N THR A 31 3.95 17.89 -14.52
CA THR A 31 2.88 17.04 -13.98
C THR A 31 3.03 16.79 -12.49
N TYR A 32 1.91 16.89 -11.75
CA TYR A 32 1.82 16.58 -10.33
C TYR A 32 0.87 15.42 -10.10
N PHE A 33 1.33 14.43 -9.35
CA PHE A 33 0.52 13.35 -8.80
C PHE A 33 0.40 13.53 -7.29
N GLN A 34 -0.83 13.61 -6.80
CA GLN A 34 -1.11 13.85 -5.38
C GLN A 34 -2.03 12.76 -4.85
N ILE A 35 -1.58 12.05 -3.81
CA ILE A 35 -2.44 11.19 -2.99
C ILE A 35 -3.16 12.10 -2.00
N VAL A 36 -4.49 12.06 -2.02
CA VAL A 36 -5.32 12.98 -1.21
C VAL A 36 -5.92 12.32 0.03
N GLU A 37 -5.57 11.07 0.31
CA GLU A 37 -6.05 10.31 1.46
C GLU A 37 -4.97 10.02 2.49
N LEU A 38 -5.36 10.01 3.77
CA LEU A 38 -4.53 9.59 4.89
C LEU A 38 -5.41 8.89 5.93
N ARG A 39 -4.96 7.72 6.38
CA ARG A 39 -5.60 6.98 7.50
C ARG A 39 -4.70 6.84 8.72
N GLY A 40 -3.37 6.96 8.58
CA GLY A 40 -2.44 6.92 9.71
C GLY A 40 -2.33 5.55 10.40
N PHE A 41 -2.29 4.44 9.63
CA PHE A 41 -2.25 3.08 10.19
C PHE A 41 -1.08 2.82 11.17
N GLU A 42 0.01 3.55 11.02
CA GLU A 42 1.18 3.49 11.90
C GLU A 42 0.83 3.88 13.35
N GLU A 43 -0.08 4.85 13.54
CA GLU A 43 -0.54 5.24 14.87
C GLU A 43 -1.35 4.11 15.51
N PHE A 44 -2.17 3.41 14.71
CA PHE A 44 -2.93 2.26 15.20
C PHE A 44 -2.04 1.09 15.61
N CYS A 45 -0.79 1.02 15.15
CA CYS A 45 0.17 -0.02 15.56
C CYS A 45 0.76 0.24 16.96
N LYS A 46 0.79 1.48 17.43
CA LYS A 46 1.43 1.83 18.70
C LYS A 46 0.67 1.21 19.88
N GLY A 47 1.43 0.65 20.82
CA GLY A 47 0.88 0.01 22.03
C GLY A 47 0.18 -1.34 21.79
N ARG A 48 0.19 -1.87 20.58
CA ARG A 48 -0.41 -3.18 20.27
C ARG A 48 0.57 -4.33 20.46
N PRO A 49 0.08 -5.52 20.84
CA PRO A 49 0.85 -6.75 20.70
C PRO A 49 1.27 -6.95 19.24
N VAL A 50 2.53 -7.27 19.02
CA VAL A 50 3.12 -7.37 17.67
C VAL A 50 2.42 -8.46 16.84
N GLU A 51 1.93 -9.51 17.50
CA GLU A 51 1.22 -10.65 16.92
C GLU A 51 -0.16 -10.28 16.35
N GLU A 52 -0.72 -9.13 16.74
CA GLU A 52 -1.96 -8.62 16.16
C GLU A 52 -1.74 -7.87 14.85
N LEU A 53 -0.54 -7.32 14.63
CA LEU A 53 -0.25 -6.46 13.50
C LEU A 53 -0.47 -7.15 12.14
N PRO A 54 -0.17 -8.45 11.94
CA PRO A 54 -0.47 -9.12 10.68
C PRO A 54 -1.95 -9.14 10.33
N ARG A 55 -2.85 -9.09 11.33
CA ARG A 55 -4.29 -9.00 11.10
C ARG A 55 -4.73 -7.56 10.85
N ILE A 56 -4.16 -6.61 11.59
CA ILE A 56 -4.55 -5.19 11.49
C ILE A 56 -4.12 -4.60 10.15
N LEU A 57 -2.88 -4.84 9.73
CA LEU A 57 -2.30 -4.20 8.55
C LEU A 57 -2.90 -4.67 7.22
N THR A 58 -3.65 -5.79 7.18
CA THR A 58 -4.39 -6.16 5.97
C THR A 58 -5.53 -5.18 5.64
N ARG A 59 -5.90 -4.29 6.58
CA ARG A 59 -6.90 -3.24 6.36
C ARG A 59 -6.27 -1.99 5.75
N LEU A 60 -4.94 -1.97 5.57
CA LEU A 60 -4.26 -0.90 4.86
C LEU A 60 -4.75 -0.87 3.41
N CYS A 61 -4.75 -1.97 2.67
CA CYS A 61 -5.34 -1.98 1.33
C CYS A 61 -6.19 -3.23 1.15
N GLY A 62 -7.41 -3.06 0.62
CA GLY A 62 -8.31 -4.17 0.29
C GLY A 62 -7.98 -4.86 -1.03
N VAL A 63 -7.20 -4.22 -1.90
CA VAL A 63 -6.72 -4.79 -3.17
C VAL A 63 -5.45 -5.62 -2.98
N CYS A 64 -4.52 -5.19 -2.13
CA CYS A 64 -3.31 -5.95 -1.78
C CYS A 64 -3.19 -6.39 -0.30
N PRO A 65 -4.26 -6.86 0.38
CA PRO A 65 -4.25 -7.20 1.80
C PRO A 65 -3.19 -8.25 2.17
N TRP A 66 -2.90 -9.21 1.29
CA TRP A 66 -1.95 -10.27 1.61
C TRP A 66 -0.50 -9.79 1.61
N ALA A 67 -0.16 -8.80 0.77
CA ALA A 67 1.16 -8.18 0.80
C ALA A 67 1.43 -7.54 2.17
N HIS A 68 0.44 -6.83 2.71
CA HIS A 68 0.52 -6.25 4.05
C HIS A 68 0.56 -7.32 5.16
N HIS A 69 -0.22 -8.40 5.01
CA HIS A 69 -0.20 -9.52 5.94
C HIS A 69 1.21 -10.13 6.05
N ILE A 70 1.81 -10.46 4.92
CA ILE A 70 3.12 -11.13 4.85
C ILE A 70 4.25 -10.20 5.30
N ALA A 71 4.22 -8.92 4.92
CA ALA A 71 5.20 -7.95 5.38
C ALA A 71 5.19 -7.82 6.92
N SER A 72 4.00 -7.70 7.50
CA SER A 72 3.81 -7.63 8.94
C SER A 72 4.20 -8.93 9.67
N ALA A 73 3.85 -10.09 9.11
CA ALA A 73 4.23 -11.38 9.67
C ALA A 73 5.75 -11.58 9.66
N LYS A 74 6.45 -11.19 8.59
CA LYS A 74 7.92 -11.23 8.52
C LYS A 74 8.57 -10.28 9.54
N ALA A 75 8.00 -9.09 9.73
CA ALA A 75 8.47 -8.18 10.77
C ALA A 75 8.28 -8.78 12.18
N THR A 76 7.14 -9.43 12.42
CA THR A 76 6.83 -10.14 13.67
C THR A 76 7.83 -11.28 13.93
N ASP A 77 8.12 -12.10 12.91
CA ASP A 77 9.14 -13.15 13.01
C ASP A 77 10.51 -12.57 13.37
N GLY A 78 10.89 -11.45 12.75
CA GLY A 78 12.13 -10.73 13.02
C GLY A 78 12.22 -10.20 14.46
N VAL A 79 11.11 -9.73 15.04
CA VAL A 79 11.05 -9.31 16.45
C VAL A 79 11.28 -10.48 17.40
N PHE A 80 10.75 -11.67 17.09
CA PHE A 80 10.93 -12.86 17.92
C PHE A 80 12.20 -13.67 17.59
N GLY A 81 12.92 -13.33 16.52
CA GLY A 81 14.07 -14.09 16.06
C GLY A 81 13.73 -15.52 15.63
N VAL A 82 12.53 -15.74 15.10
CA VAL A 82 12.03 -17.08 14.72
C VAL A 82 12.02 -17.28 13.21
N GLU A 83 12.27 -18.51 12.79
CA GLU A 83 12.16 -18.92 11.40
C GLU A 83 10.96 -19.85 11.22
N PRO A 84 9.99 -19.52 10.36
CA PRO A 84 8.86 -20.41 10.09
C PRO A 84 9.35 -21.75 9.50
N PRO A 85 8.70 -22.88 9.84
CA PRO A 85 9.04 -24.17 9.24
C PRO A 85 8.83 -24.14 7.71
N PRO A 86 9.47 -25.03 6.95
CA PRO A 86 9.36 -25.06 5.49
C PRO A 86 7.92 -25.07 4.97
N ALA A 87 7.01 -25.78 5.65
CA ALA A 87 5.58 -25.77 5.32
C ALA A 87 4.96 -24.37 5.50
N GLY A 88 5.30 -23.65 6.58
CA GLY A 88 4.83 -22.28 6.82
C GLY A 88 5.32 -21.30 5.75
N LYS A 89 6.59 -21.41 5.32
CA LYS A 89 7.14 -20.60 4.23
C LYS A 89 6.39 -20.82 2.91
N LYS A 90 6.14 -22.07 2.55
CA LYS A 90 5.38 -22.44 1.34
C LYS A 90 3.92 -21.96 1.39
N LEU A 91 3.26 -22.05 2.53
CA LEU A 91 1.89 -21.53 2.69
C LEU A 91 1.83 -20.01 2.51
N ARG A 92 2.81 -19.28 3.06
CA ARG A 92 2.92 -17.83 2.88
C ARG A 92 3.12 -17.43 1.42
N GLU A 93 4.00 -18.14 0.72
CA GLU A 93 4.28 -17.94 -0.70
C GLU A 93 3.05 -18.26 -1.57
N MET A 94 2.44 -19.43 -1.35
CA MET A 94 1.22 -19.82 -2.05
C MET A 94 0.10 -18.80 -1.86
N GLY A 95 -0.13 -18.35 -0.63
CA GLY A 95 -1.12 -17.31 -0.34
C GLY A 95 -0.82 -15.99 -1.04
N TYR A 96 0.46 -15.64 -1.22
CA TYR A 96 0.87 -14.40 -1.88
C TYR A 96 0.74 -14.49 -3.40
N CYS A 97 1.05 -15.64 -3.99
CA CYS A 97 0.90 -15.85 -5.44
C CYS A 97 -0.56 -16.07 -5.87
N ALA A 98 -1.43 -16.50 -4.95
CA ALA A 98 -2.86 -16.69 -5.22
C ALA A 98 -3.68 -15.41 -5.07
N HIS A 99 -3.11 -14.39 -4.42
CA HIS A 99 -3.75 -13.12 -4.17
C HIS A 99 -3.59 -12.17 -5.36
#